data_AF-A0A7M7SUS4-F1
#
_entry.id   AF-A0A7M7SUS4-F1
#
_cell.length_a   1.000
_cell.length_b   1.000
_cell.length_c   1.000
_cell.angle_alpha   90.00
_cell.angle_beta   90.00
_cell.angle_gamma   90.00
#
_symmetry.space_group_name_H-M   'P 1'
#
loop_
_entity.id
_entity.type
_entity.pdbx_description
1 polymer ?
#
loop_
_entity_poly.entity_id
_entity_poly.type
_entity_poly.pdbx_seq_one_letter_code
_entity_poly.pdbx_strand_id
1 'polypeptide(L)'
;FELPIKDPAISANETGYEPYDLGIQDDIFIKDEFGNLRYGKVWPDYPNITVNDSVDWDTGVRLYRAYAVFPDYMKQETREWWINQITKFKDRVNFDGLWLDMNEPANFLHGSVDGCNDNQYDFPPYVPQISWGGPIYDKTICMNSVQHYDEGREETHYNMHSVYGWSQTIPTLTAVQNLTEERSLVVTRSTVPSSGMYSGHWLGDNGSNWPQLRYSIIGTLEFNLFGIPHVGADICGFFNDSPEDLCRRWHQVGAFYPYARNHNGIRYQPQDPAFYGREFAEHVRDILHIRYRMLPYLYTLFYYAHTQGSTVVRSLMHEFTHDSQTWGIDRQFMWGPALLISPVLEENTLVVRAYFPLARWYDYYEGLEMPEESLTVGGGIDLEAPLEYLPLHIRGGHIIPTQQPHNSTKFSRLNPFGLIVPLDGSMQASGDLFWDDGDSIGTVESGEYYLMRYIFSSHILTSSFVHVPASHPSTMLDNLNMDDITIYGLERAPSIVKFNGAQLGADNFEFNEETKVLSVASLEHPMTSVFTLAIELAETV
;
A
#
# COMPACT_ATOMS: atom_id res chain seq x y z
N PHE A 1 -10.81 -8.58 8.98
CA PHE A 1 -10.43 -7.65 7.91
C PHE A 1 -10.76 -8.29 6.58
N GLU A 2 -11.97 -8.06 6.13
CA GLU A 2 -12.54 -8.60 4.89
C GLU A 2 -12.79 -7.45 3.90
N LEU A 3 -12.31 -7.58 2.66
CA LEU A 3 -12.52 -6.64 1.56
C LEU A 3 -13.15 -7.34 0.35
N PRO A 4 -14.49 -7.52 0.33
CA PRO A 4 -15.16 -8.06 -0.83
C PRO A 4 -15.11 -7.08 -2.02
N ILE A 5 -15.04 -7.64 -3.22
CA ILE A 5 -15.07 -6.92 -4.48
C ILE A 5 -16.48 -6.40 -4.81
N LYS A 6 -16.56 -5.23 -5.45
CA LYS A 6 -17.77 -4.64 -6.02
C LYS A 6 -17.47 -3.99 -7.37
N ASP A 7 -18.19 -4.46 -8.39
CA ASP A 7 -18.21 -3.84 -9.71
C ASP A 7 -19.29 -2.76 -9.78
N PRO A 8 -19.15 -1.75 -10.66
CA PRO A 8 -20.17 -0.70 -10.83
C PRO A 8 -21.38 -1.18 -11.64
N ALA A 9 -21.18 -2.09 -12.58
CA ALA A 9 -22.19 -2.46 -13.56
C ALA A 9 -23.28 -3.36 -12.94
N ILE A 10 -24.54 -3.02 -13.16
CA ILE A 10 -25.70 -3.72 -12.58
C ILE A 10 -26.39 -4.56 -13.66
N SER A 11 -26.61 -5.85 -13.39
CA SER A 11 -27.30 -6.76 -14.31
C SER A 11 -28.73 -6.28 -14.57
N ALA A 12 -29.11 -6.21 -15.84
CA ALA A 12 -30.40 -5.69 -16.31
C ALA A 12 -31.35 -6.78 -16.86
N ASN A 13 -30.94 -8.06 -16.80
CA ASN A 13 -31.78 -9.18 -17.27
C ASN A 13 -32.39 -10.02 -16.15
N GLU A 14 -32.09 -9.71 -14.90
CA GLU A 14 -32.65 -10.41 -13.74
C GLU A 14 -34.13 -10.06 -13.52
N THR A 15 -34.88 -10.96 -12.89
CA THR A 15 -36.27 -10.72 -12.49
C THR A 15 -36.36 -10.51 -10.98
N GLY A 16 -36.90 -9.37 -10.55
CA GLY A 16 -37.03 -9.05 -9.12
C GLY A 16 -35.69 -8.76 -8.45
N TYR A 17 -34.78 -8.13 -9.18
CA TYR A 17 -33.44 -7.80 -8.71
C TYR A 17 -33.41 -6.36 -8.22
N GLU A 18 -33.57 -6.22 -6.91
CA GLU A 18 -33.76 -4.95 -6.22
C GLU A 18 -32.73 -3.85 -6.58
N PRO A 19 -31.41 -4.12 -6.70
CA PRO A 19 -30.46 -3.09 -7.12
C PRO A 19 -30.81 -2.48 -8.48
N TYR A 20 -31.19 -3.29 -9.46
CA TYR A 20 -31.62 -2.82 -10.77
C TYR A 20 -32.99 -2.14 -10.71
N ASP A 21 -33.98 -2.79 -10.07
CA ASP A 21 -35.35 -2.30 -10.01
C ASP A 21 -35.45 -0.91 -9.33
N LEU A 22 -34.74 -0.74 -8.21
CA LEU A 22 -34.64 0.56 -7.54
C LEU A 22 -33.84 1.57 -8.35
N GLY A 23 -32.76 1.14 -9.01
CA GLY A 23 -31.98 2.04 -9.86
C GLY A 23 -32.77 2.60 -11.04
N ILE A 24 -33.68 1.79 -11.61
CA ILE A 24 -34.64 2.26 -12.63
C ILE A 24 -35.64 3.22 -12.03
N GLN A 25 -36.17 2.91 -10.84
CA GLN A 25 -37.14 3.76 -10.15
C GLN A 25 -36.56 5.14 -9.81
N ASP A 26 -35.32 5.17 -9.33
CA ASP A 26 -34.61 6.37 -8.88
C ASP A 26 -33.84 7.07 -10.03
N ASP A 27 -33.97 6.56 -11.25
CA ASP A 27 -33.38 7.12 -12.47
C ASP A 27 -31.84 7.29 -12.42
N ILE A 28 -31.12 6.33 -11.84
CA ILE A 28 -29.68 6.51 -11.53
C ILE A 28 -28.72 6.13 -12.65
N PHE A 29 -29.21 5.42 -13.67
CA PHE A 29 -28.36 4.83 -14.71
C PHE A 29 -28.07 5.80 -15.84
N ILE A 30 -26.84 5.70 -16.36
CA ILE A 30 -26.38 6.43 -17.54
C ILE A 30 -27.23 6.04 -18.76
N LYS A 31 -27.66 7.05 -19.52
CA LYS A 31 -28.56 6.94 -20.67
C LYS A 31 -27.96 7.59 -21.91
N ASP A 32 -28.59 7.38 -23.05
CA ASP A 32 -28.32 8.16 -24.24
C ASP A 32 -28.98 9.55 -24.20
N GLU A 33 -28.66 10.38 -25.19
CA GLU A 33 -29.21 11.73 -25.38
C GLU A 33 -30.74 11.78 -25.57
N PHE A 34 -31.39 10.64 -25.77
CA PHE A 34 -32.85 10.51 -25.91
C PHE A 34 -33.51 9.96 -24.63
N GLY A 35 -32.73 9.72 -23.57
CA GLY A 35 -33.22 9.20 -22.30
C GLY A 35 -33.39 7.68 -22.25
N ASN A 36 -32.86 6.94 -23.23
CA ASN A 36 -32.90 5.47 -23.25
C ASN A 36 -31.67 4.87 -22.59
N LEU A 37 -31.84 3.72 -21.93
CA LEU A 37 -30.72 2.97 -21.38
C LEU A 37 -29.85 2.41 -22.51
N ARG A 38 -28.53 2.49 -22.33
CA ARG A 38 -27.56 1.76 -23.13
C ARG A 38 -26.99 0.61 -22.33
N TYR A 39 -27.05 -0.58 -22.90
CA TYR A 39 -26.59 -1.78 -22.24
C TYR A 39 -25.15 -2.10 -22.65
N GLY A 40 -24.30 -2.33 -21.66
CA GLY A 40 -23.00 -2.99 -21.86
C GLY A 40 -23.08 -4.48 -21.50
N LYS A 41 -21.92 -5.12 -21.44
CA LYS A 41 -21.77 -6.47 -20.87
C LYS A 41 -20.49 -6.53 -20.03
N VAL A 42 -20.61 -7.07 -18.82
CA VAL A 42 -19.47 -7.30 -17.90
C VAL A 42 -19.60 -8.71 -17.32
N TRP A 43 -19.29 -8.90 -16.04
CA TRP A 43 -19.27 -10.21 -15.39
C TRP A 43 -20.62 -10.93 -15.25
N PRO A 44 -21.76 -10.25 -14.99
CA PRO A 44 -23.03 -10.93 -14.76
C PRO A 44 -23.43 -11.86 -15.92
N ASP A 45 -23.90 -13.06 -15.60
CA ASP A 45 -24.43 -14.03 -16.57
C ASP A 45 -25.95 -13.89 -16.72
N TYR A 46 -26.51 -14.30 -17.85
CA TYR A 46 -27.97 -14.38 -18.03
C TYR A 46 -28.60 -15.34 -17.01
N PRO A 47 -29.83 -15.05 -16.52
CA PRO A 47 -30.54 -15.97 -15.65
C PRO A 47 -30.74 -17.34 -16.30
N ASN A 48 -30.54 -18.41 -15.52
CA ASN A 48 -30.72 -19.80 -15.95
C ASN A 48 -29.82 -20.25 -17.13
N ILE A 49 -28.75 -19.51 -17.46
CA ILE A 49 -27.78 -19.94 -18.46
C ILE A 49 -26.80 -20.96 -17.86
N THR A 50 -26.31 -21.89 -18.68
CA THR A 50 -25.17 -22.75 -18.32
C THR A 50 -23.95 -22.27 -19.09
N VAL A 51 -22.95 -21.76 -18.37
CA VAL A 51 -21.69 -21.27 -18.95
C VAL A 51 -20.84 -22.46 -19.39
N ASN A 52 -20.40 -22.46 -20.65
CA ASN A 52 -19.37 -23.38 -21.12
C ASN A 52 -18.04 -22.65 -21.21
N ASP A 53 -17.17 -22.91 -20.23
CA ASP A 53 -15.85 -22.29 -20.11
C ASP A 53 -14.84 -22.64 -21.22
N SER A 54 -15.22 -23.55 -22.14
CA SER A 54 -14.40 -23.98 -23.28
C SER A 54 -14.60 -23.15 -24.55
N VAL A 55 -15.60 -22.26 -24.60
CA VAL A 55 -15.78 -21.37 -25.75
C VAL A 55 -14.77 -20.22 -25.70
N ASP A 56 -14.46 -19.63 -26.86
CA ASP A 56 -13.61 -18.43 -26.92
C ASP A 56 -14.27 -17.26 -26.19
N TRP A 57 -13.43 -16.34 -25.69
CA TRP A 57 -13.86 -15.22 -24.85
C TRP A 57 -14.99 -14.40 -25.48
N ASP A 58 -14.82 -13.96 -26.73
CA ASP A 58 -15.80 -13.10 -27.42
C ASP A 58 -17.14 -13.82 -27.62
N THR A 59 -17.10 -15.10 -27.96
CA THR A 59 -18.29 -15.95 -28.03
C THR A 59 -18.95 -16.09 -26.66
N GLY A 60 -18.16 -16.28 -25.59
CA GLY A 60 -18.65 -16.35 -24.22
C GLY A 60 -19.37 -15.07 -23.78
N VAL A 61 -18.76 -13.90 -24.05
CA VAL A 61 -19.36 -12.58 -23.78
C VAL A 61 -20.70 -12.44 -24.50
N ARG A 62 -20.76 -12.82 -25.78
CA ARG A 62 -22.00 -12.75 -26.56
C ARG A 62 -23.09 -13.66 -26.01
N LEU A 63 -22.77 -14.93 -25.73
CA LEU A 63 -23.75 -15.96 -25.40
C LEU A 63 -24.20 -15.95 -23.93
N TYR A 64 -23.30 -15.64 -22.99
CA TYR A 64 -23.53 -15.90 -21.57
C TYR A 64 -23.70 -14.64 -20.74
N ARG A 65 -22.95 -13.57 -21.03
CA ARG A 65 -22.98 -12.35 -20.22
C ARG A 65 -24.28 -11.58 -20.43
N ALA A 66 -24.95 -11.26 -19.33
CA ALA A 66 -26.15 -10.45 -19.30
C ALA A 66 -25.86 -9.00 -19.71
N TYR A 67 -26.92 -8.29 -20.09
CA TYR A 67 -26.89 -6.85 -20.27
C TYR A 67 -26.66 -6.19 -18.92
N ALA A 68 -25.83 -5.15 -18.92
CA ALA A 68 -25.52 -4.39 -17.73
C ALA A 68 -25.74 -2.89 -17.97
N VAL A 69 -26.17 -2.20 -16.93
CA VAL A 69 -26.31 -0.74 -16.89
C VAL A 69 -25.31 -0.15 -15.90
N PHE A 70 -24.91 1.10 -16.15
CA PHE A 70 -23.85 1.77 -15.38
C PHE A 70 -24.47 2.92 -14.58
N PRO A 71 -24.34 2.92 -13.24
CA PRO A 71 -24.81 4.03 -12.40
C PRO A 71 -24.00 5.31 -12.66
N ASP A 72 -24.65 6.47 -12.56
CA ASP A 72 -24.03 7.79 -12.58
C ASP A 72 -23.79 8.28 -11.14
N TYR A 73 -22.60 8.05 -10.59
CA TYR A 73 -22.27 8.37 -9.19
C TYR A 73 -22.12 9.86 -8.90
N MET A 74 -22.26 10.72 -9.91
CA MET A 74 -22.30 12.18 -9.71
C MET A 74 -23.67 12.65 -9.21
N LYS A 75 -24.74 11.89 -9.47
CA LYS A 75 -26.07 12.17 -8.93
C LYS A 75 -26.18 11.83 -7.44
N GLN A 76 -26.88 12.67 -6.70
CA GLN A 76 -27.14 12.44 -5.27
C GLN A 76 -27.98 11.19 -5.04
N GLU A 77 -28.99 10.95 -5.89
CA GLU A 77 -29.86 9.76 -5.83
C GLU A 77 -29.05 8.47 -6.01
N THR A 78 -28.06 8.47 -6.91
CA THR A 78 -27.17 7.32 -7.10
C THR A 78 -26.33 7.04 -5.87
N ARG A 79 -25.84 8.08 -5.19
CA ARG A 79 -25.03 7.95 -3.97
C ARG A 79 -25.87 7.35 -2.84
N GLU A 80 -27.09 7.84 -2.66
CA GLU A 80 -28.04 7.33 -1.66
C GLU A 80 -28.42 5.88 -1.95
N TRP A 81 -28.73 5.57 -3.22
CA TRP A 81 -28.98 4.20 -3.66
C TRP A 81 -27.77 3.31 -3.37
N TRP A 82 -26.55 3.75 -3.70
CA TRP A 82 -25.33 2.95 -3.52
C TRP A 82 -25.02 2.68 -2.04
N ILE A 83 -25.14 3.70 -1.18
CA ILE A 83 -25.00 3.56 0.27
C ILE A 83 -26.04 2.56 0.82
N ASN A 84 -27.27 2.63 0.34
CA ASN A 84 -28.32 1.68 0.73
C ASN A 84 -28.01 0.24 0.27
N GLN A 85 -27.49 0.05 -0.94
CA GLN A 85 -27.06 -1.28 -1.41
C GLN A 85 -25.90 -1.84 -0.58
N ILE A 86 -24.93 -1.02 -0.23
CA ILE A 86 -23.81 -1.41 0.64
C ILE A 86 -24.32 -1.76 2.05
N THR A 87 -25.24 -0.96 2.61
CA THR A 87 -25.88 -1.23 3.91
C THR A 87 -26.56 -2.60 3.92
N LYS A 88 -27.41 -2.87 2.92
CA LYS A 88 -28.08 -4.16 2.78
C LYS A 88 -27.10 -5.32 2.58
N PHE A 89 -25.97 -5.08 1.91
CA PHE A 89 -24.92 -6.08 1.78
C PHE A 89 -24.21 -6.35 3.12
N LYS A 90 -23.97 -5.31 3.93
CA LYS A 90 -23.36 -5.42 5.27
C LYS A 90 -24.23 -6.24 6.23
N ASP A 91 -25.56 -6.13 6.12
CA ASP A 91 -26.51 -6.96 6.88
C ASP A 91 -26.39 -8.46 6.59
N ARG A 92 -25.79 -8.83 5.44
CA ARG A 92 -25.60 -10.21 5.00
C ARG A 92 -24.17 -10.70 5.13
N VAL A 93 -23.21 -9.80 4.94
CA VAL A 93 -21.78 -10.09 4.90
C VAL A 93 -21.07 -9.08 5.78
N ASN A 94 -20.42 -9.55 6.84
CA ASN A 94 -19.62 -8.68 7.68
C ASN A 94 -18.28 -8.38 6.98
N PHE A 95 -18.11 -7.16 6.48
CA PHE A 95 -16.87 -6.69 5.84
C PHE A 95 -16.32 -5.41 6.48
N ASP A 96 -15.02 -5.18 6.35
CA ASP A 96 -14.32 -4.08 7.03
C ASP A 96 -13.91 -2.96 6.05
N GLY A 97 -13.99 -3.23 4.74
CA GLY A 97 -13.76 -2.30 3.65
C GLY A 97 -14.32 -2.83 2.33
N LEU A 98 -14.09 -2.13 1.23
CA LEU A 98 -14.55 -2.55 -0.11
C LEU A 98 -13.45 -2.40 -1.16
N TRP A 99 -13.40 -3.37 -2.06
CA TRP A 99 -12.55 -3.33 -3.25
C TRP A 99 -13.42 -2.98 -4.46
N LEU A 100 -13.24 -1.79 -5.01
CA LEU A 100 -13.91 -1.33 -6.22
C LEU A 100 -13.09 -1.73 -7.45
N ASP A 101 -13.70 -2.53 -8.32
CA ASP A 101 -13.08 -3.01 -9.55
C ASP A 101 -13.95 -2.68 -10.77
N MET A 102 -13.38 -2.84 -11.97
CA MET A 102 -14.11 -2.66 -13.23
C MET A 102 -14.67 -1.25 -13.45
N ASN A 103 -14.11 -0.25 -12.78
CA ASN A 103 -14.68 1.10 -12.65
C ASN A 103 -13.98 2.18 -13.47
N GLU A 104 -13.40 1.82 -14.62
CA GLU A 104 -12.95 2.78 -15.63
C GLU A 104 -14.07 3.67 -16.20
N PRO A 105 -15.29 3.21 -16.53
CA PRO A 105 -15.94 1.89 -16.36
C PRO A 105 -15.58 0.88 -17.48
N ALA A 106 -15.26 -0.35 -17.08
CA ALA A 106 -14.96 -1.41 -18.02
C ALA A 106 -16.23 -1.99 -18.66
N ASN A 107 -16.14 -2.28 -19.95
CA ASN A 107 -17.17 -2.95 -20.73
C ASN A 107 -16.50 -4.00 -21.63
N PHE A 108 -17.03 -5.21 -21.71
CA PHE A 108 -16.51 -6.24 -22.61
C PHE A 108 -16.84 -5.98 -24.07
N LEU A 109 -17.71 -4.99 -24.35
CA LEU A 109 -18.04 -4.50 -25.68
C LEU A 109 -17.35 -3.16 -25.96
N HIS A 110 -17.29 -2.80 -27.24
CA HIS A 110 -16.95 -1.43 -27.67
C HIS A 110 -18.22 -0.57 -27.60
N GLY A 111 -18.40 0.16 -26.51
CA GLY A 111 -19.52 1.08 -26.35
C GLY A 111 -20.78 0.45 -25.76
N SER A 112 -21.65 -0.11 -26.59
CA SER A 112 -22.91 -0.73 -26.14
C SER A 112 -23.29 -1.95 -26.97
N VAL A 113 -24.28 -2.71 -26.51
CA VAL A 113 -24.86 -3.86 -27.23
C VAL A 113 -25.36 -3.46 -28.62
N ASP A 114 -25.93 -2.26 -28.77
CA ASP A 114 -26.47 -1.75 -30.03
C ASP A 114 -25.44 -0.90 -30.80
N GLY A 115 -24.19 -0.85 -30.33
CA GLY A 115 -23.13 0.03 -30.84
C GLY A 115 -23.25 1.47 -30.32
N CYS A 116 -22.51 2.38 -30.96
CA CYS A 116 -22.57 3.83 -30.67
C CYS A 116 -22.97 4.61 -31.93
N ASN A 117 -23.48 5.83 -31.73
CA ASN A 117 -23.96 6.67 -32.82
C ASN A 117 -22.80 7.36 -33.54
N ASP A 118 -22.98 7.68 -34.83
CA ASP A 118 -22.03 8.53 -35.55
C ASP A 118 -22.17 9.99 -35.11
N ASN A 119 -21.29 10.42 -34.19
CA ASN A 119 -21.27 11.77 -33.63
C ASN A 119 -19.85 12.21 -33.24
N GLN A 120 -19.70 13.50 -32.94
CA GLN A 120 -18.39 14.11 -32.64
C GLN A 120 -17.72 13.63 -31.34
N TYR A 121 -18.45 12.94 -30.45
CA TYR A 121 -17.91 12.41 -29.20
C TYR A 121 -17.39 10.98 -29.39
N ASP A 122 -18.15 10.13 -30.08
CA ASP A 122 -17.75 8.75 -30.40
C ASP A 122 -16.70 8.69 -31.52
N PHE A 123 -16.68 9.69 -32.41
CA PHE A 123 -15.70 9.86 -33.49
C PHE A 123 -15.11 11.27 -33.46
N PRO A 124 -14.27 11.61 -32.46
CA PRO A 124 -13.72 12.94 -32.33
C PRO A 124 -12.75 13.25 -33.48
N PRO A 125 -12.55 14.54 -33.81
CA PRO A 125 -11.64 14.94 -34.88
C PRO A 125 -10.18 14.52 -34.63
N TYR A 126 -9.84 14.25 -33.36
CA TYR A 126 -8.59 13.68 -32.94
C TYR A 126 -8.85 12.60 -31.89
N VAL A 127 -8.42 11.38 -32.16
CA VAL A 127 -8.40 10.28 -31.19
C VAL A 127 -6.98 10.24 -30.60
N PRO A 128 -6.82 10.40 -29.27
CA PRO A 128 -5.52 10.20 -28.62
C PRO A 128 -4.95 8.81 -28.94
N GLN A 129 -3.64 8.63 -28.76
CA GLN A 129 -3.05 7.30 -28.87
C GLN A 129 -3.51 6.43 -27.68
N ILE A 130 -4.67 5.81 -27.83
CA ILE A 130 -5.20 4.83 -26.88
C ILE A 130 -4.65 3.45 -27.18
N SER A 131 -4.58 2.60 -26.16
CA SER A 131 -4.12 1.22 -26.28
C SER A 131 -4.90 0.49 -27.38
N TRP A 132 -4.20 -0.31 -28.20
CA TRP A 132 -4.77 -1.14 -29.28
C TRP A 132 -5.35 -0.41 -30.50
N GLY A 133 -5.32 0.94 -30.53
CA GLY A 133 -5.70 1.73 -31.71
C GLY A 133 -7.18 1.66 -32.09
N GLY A 134 -8.05 1.32 -31.13
CA GLY A 134 -9.51 1.24 -31.31
C GLY A 134 -10.21 2.60 -31.35
N PRO A 135 -11.56 2.61 -31.39
CA PRO A 135 -12.34 3.83 -31.16
C PRO A 135 -12.17 4.33 -29.71
N ILE A 136 -12.47 5.60 -29.44
CA ILE A 136 -12.31 6.17 -28.08
C ILE A 136 -13.17 5.46 -27.01
N TYR A 137 -14.29 4.84 -27.41
CA TYR A 137 -15.15 4.01 -26.57
C TYR A 137 -14.73 2.52 -26.50
N ASP A 138 -13.50 2.20 -26.91
CA ASP A 138 -12.95 0.84 -26.80
C ASP A 138 -12.98 0.35 -25.35
N LYS A 139 -13.57 -0.83 -25.12
CA LYS A 139 -13.75 -1.49 -23.81
C LYS A 139 -14.39 -0.63 -22.72
N THR A 140 -15.21 0.34 -23.11
CA THR A 140 -15.99 1.18 -22.18
C THR A 140 -17.37 1.49 -22.78
N ILE A 141 -18.08 2.49 -22.25
CA ILE A 141 -19.41 2.90 -22.73
C ILE A 141 -19.31 3.97 -23.82
N CYS A 142 -20.39 4.20 -24.58
CA CYS A 142 -20.39 5.21 -25.63
C CYS A 142 -20.12 6.62 -25.06
N MET A 143 -19.32 7.41 -25.77
CA MET A 143 -18.86 8.73 -25.33
C MET A 143 -19.97 9.77 -25.28
N ASN A 144 -20.99 9.65 -26.13
CA ASN A 144 -22.15 10.56 -26.09
C ASN A 144 -23.18 10.20 -25.01
N SER A 145 -22.93 9.20 -24.16
CA SER A 145 -23.83 8.86 -23.06
C SER A 145 -23.89 10.01 -22.04
N VAL A 146 -25.07 10.29 -21.52
CA VAL A 146 -25.35 11.43 -20.62
C VAL A 146 -25.10 11.03 -19.17
N GLN A 147 -24.28 11.82 -18.49
CA GLN A 147 -23.98 11.82 -17.07
C GLN A 147 -24.25 13.21 -16.48
N HIS A 148 -23.98 13.39 -15.19
CA HIS A 148 -24.09 14.66 -14.51
C HIS A 148 -22.71 15.16 -14.06
N TYR A 149 -22.44 16.45 -14.22
CA TYR A 149 -21.28 17.10 -13.63
C TYR A 149 -21.55 17.49 -12.17
N ASP A 150 -22.76 17.98 -11.90
CA ASP A 150 -23.31 18.29 -10.59
C ASP A 150 -24.85 18.21 -10.62
N GLU A 151 -25.51 18.50 -9.50
CA GLU A 151 -26.97 18.53 -9.44
C GLU A 151 -27.54 19.54 -10.44
N GLY A 152 -28.18 19.02 -11.50
CA GLY A 152 -28.86 19.82 -12.51
C GLY A 152 -28.02 20.21 -13.73
N ARG A 153 -26.77 19.76 -13.85
CA ARG A 153 -25.95 19.94 -15.05
C ARG A 153 -25.56 18.61 -15.67
N GLU A 154 -26.16 18.32 -16.81
CA GLU A 154 -25.76 17.20 -17.66
C GLU A 154 -24.40 17.44 -18.32
N GLU A 155 -23.68 16.36 -18.54
CA GLU A 155 -22.41 16.30 -19.24
C GLU A 155 -22.27 14.95 -19.96
N THR A 156 -21.45 14.89 -20.99
CA THR A 156 -21.20 13.66 -21.74
C THR A 156 -20.16 12.77 -21.07
N HIS A 157 -20.26 11.46 -21.27
CA HIS A 157 -19.23 10.51 -20.85
C HIS A 157 -17.87 10.83 -21.48
N TYR A 158 -17.83 11.43 -22.68
CA TYR A 158 -16.61 11.97 -23.28
C TYR A 158 -15.77 12.82 -22.32
N ASN A 159 -16.42 13.73 -21.58
CA ASN A 159 -15.76 14.60 -20.61
C ASN A 159 -15.62 13.96 -19.22
N MET A 160 -16.51 13.02 -18.88
CA MET A 160 -16.64 12.45 -17.54
C MET A 160 -16.00 11.06 -17.39
N HIS A 161 -15.49 10.45 -18.46
CA HIS A 161 -14.98 9.07 -18.47
C HIS A 161 -13.93 8.85 -17.38
N SER A 162 -12.86 9.64 -17.40
CA SER A 162 -11.75 9.46 -16.47
C SER A 162 -12.11 9.70 -15.00
N VAL A 163 -13.22 10.38 -14.70
CA VAL A 163 -13.64 10.63 -13.30
C VAL A 163 -14.66 9.61 -12.78
N TYR A 164 -15.04 8.60 -13.57
CA TYR A 164 -16.06 7.61 -13.19
C TYR A 164 -15.70 6.85 -11.90
N GLY A 165 -14.54 6.19 -11.86
CA GLY A 165 -14.10 5.44 -10.67
C GLY A 165 -13.88 6.33 -9.45
N TRP A 166 -13.41 7.57 -9.65
CA TRP A 166 -13.30 8.57 -8.58
C TRP A 166 -14.67 8.94 -8.00
N SER A 167 -15.67 9.15 -8.86
CA SER A 167 -17.04 9.50 -8.42
C SER A 167 -17.73 8.37 -7.64
N GLN A 168 -17.40 7.11 -7.94
CA GLN A 168 -17.85 5.93 -7.18
C GLN A 168 -17.12 5.79 -5.83
N THR A 169 -15.85 6.17 -5.77
CA THR A 169 -14.99 5.95 -4.59
C THR A 169 -15.51 6.72 -3.37
N ILE A 170 -15.91 7.98 -3.56
CA ILE A 170 -16.37 8.85 -2.47
C ILE A 170 -17.59 8.29 -1.71
N PRO A 171 -18.74 8.01 -2.37
CA PRO A 171 -19.91 7.46 -1.67
C PRO A 171 -19.64 6.07 -1.10
N THR A 172 -18.72 5.29 -1.71
CA THR A 172 -18.30 4.00 -1.16
C THR A 172 -17.61 4.18 0.19
N LEU A 173 -16.62 5.09 0.28
CA LEU A 173 -15.93 5.37 1.54
C LEU A 173 -16.91 5.86 2.60
N THR A 174 -17.80 6.79 2.24
CA THR A 174 -18.85 7.28 3.14
C THR A 174 -19.74 6.15 3.66
N ALA A 175 -20.16 5.23 2.79
CA ALA A 175 -20.98 4.09 3.19
C ALA A 175 -20.26 3.21 4.21
N VAL A 176 -19.02 2.80 3.91
CA VAL A 176 -18.29 1.87 4.79
C VAL A 176 -17.93 2.51 6.13
N GLN A 177 -17.57 3.79 6.15
CA GLN A 177 -17.29 4.52 7.39
C GLN A 177 -18.54 4.65 8.27
N ASN A 178 -19.69 4.99 7.67
CA ASN A 178 -20.95 5.09 8.41
C ASN A 178 -21.42 3.74 8.98
N LEU A 179 -21.12 2.63 8.29
CA LEU A 179 -21.56 1.29 8.68
C LEU A 179 -20.65 0.61 9.68
N THR A 180 -19.35 0.93 9.64
CA THR A 180 -18.35 0.36 10.56
C THR A 180 -18.11 1.25 11.77
N GLU A 181 -18.43 2.55 11.67
CA GLU A 181 -18.00 3.58 12.63
C GLU A 181 -16.46 3.66 12.77
N GLU A 182 -15.75 3.11 11.78
CA GLU A 182 -14.29 3.04 11.68
C GLU A 182 -13.83 3.76 10.40
N ARG A 183 -12.54 4.08 10.32
CA ARG A 183 -11.85 4.71 9.20
C ARG A 183 -12.03 3.92 7.90
N SER A 184 -12.08 2.58 8.02
CA SER A 184 -12.26 1.63 6.93
C SER A 184 -11.22 1.77 5.81
N LEU A 185 -11.38 0.99 4.73
CA LEU A 185 -10.51 1.00 3.56
C LEU A 185 -11.32 0.82 2.29
N VAL A 186 -11.09 1.69 1.31
CA VAL A 186 -11.51 1.49 -0.08
C VAL A 186 -10.26 1.34 -0.94
N VAL A 187 -10.24 0.32 -1.79
CA VAL A 187 -9.21 0.13 -2.82
C VAL A 187 -9.89 0.20 -4.18
N THR A 188 -9.45 1.09 -5.07
CA THR A 188 -10.09 1.33 -6.37
C THR A 188 -9.12 1.12 -7.54
N ARG A 189 -9.63 0.62 -8.68
CA ARG A 189 -8.82 0.45 -9.89
C ARG A 189 -8.60 1.78 -10.59
N SER A 190 -9.68 2.41 -11.04
CA SER A 190 -9.62 3.66 -11.78
C SER A 190 -9.38 4.84 -10.83
N THR A 191 -8.42 5.70 -11.18
CA THR A 191 -7.99 6.83 -10.37
C THR A 191 -7.72 8.08 -11.22
N VAL A 192 -7.94 9.24 -10.62
CA VAL A 192 -7.51 10.56 -11.12
C VAL A 192 -6.80 11.32 -9.99
N PRO A 193 -6.11 12.45 -10.27
CA PRO A 193 -5.61 13.31 -9.19
C PRO A 193 -6.70 13.59 -8.16
N SER A 194 -6.35 13.49 -6.87
CA SER A 194 -7.23 13.48 -5.67
C SER A 194 -7.85 12.14 -5.26
N SER A 195 -7.84 11.07 -6.07
CA SER A 195 -8.39 9.76 -5.66
C SER A 195 -7.75 9.22 -4.36
N GLY A 196 -6.47 9.51 -4.12
CA GLY A 196 -5.74 9.12 -2.91
C GLY A 196 -6.23 9.76 -1.61
N MET A 197 -7.08 10.79 -1.68
CA MET A 197 -7.75 11.34 -0.49
C MET A 197 -8.81 10.38 0.07
N TYR A 198 -9.31 9.46 -0.75
CA TYR A 198 -10.46 8.62 -0.41
C TYR A 198 -10.17 7.10 -0.53
N SER A 199 -9.05 6.72 -1.13
CA SER A 199 -8.78 5.31 -1.44
C SER A 199 -7.29 4.98 -1.57
N GLY A 200 -6.99 3.71 -1.37
CA GLY A 200 -5.78 3.09 -1.93
C GLY A 200 -6.00 2.60 -3.36
N HIS A 201 -4.95 2.07 -3.96
CA HIS A 201 -4.95 1.55 -5.33
C HIS A 201 -4.14 0.25 -5.40
N TRP A 202 -4.46 -0.62 -6.36
CA TRP A 202 -3.56 -1.71 -6.75
C TRP A 202 -3.25 -1.60 -8.24
N LEU A 203 -2.04 -1.96 -8.64
CA LEU A 203 -1.51 -1.72 -9.99
C LEU A 203 -2.16 -2.58 -11.12
N GLY A 204 -3.30 -3.22 -10.83
CA GLY A 204 -4.08 -3.97 -11.80
C GLY A 204 -3.51 -5.36 -12.13
N ASP A 205 -4.01 -5.89 -13.24
CA ASP A 205 -3.87 -7.28 -13.65
C ASP A 205 -2.48 -7.55 -14.28
N ASN A 206 -1.46 -7.58 -13.42
CA ASN A 206 -0.09 -7.87 -13.82
C ASN A 206 0.13 -9.35 -14.21
N GLY A 207 1.15 -9.62 -15.01
CA GLY A 207 1.55 -11.00 -15.32
C GLY A 207 2.55 -11.57 -14.32
N SER A 208 2.48 -12.87 -14.07
CA SER A 208 3.46 -13.66 -13.31
C SER A 208 4.77 -13.83 -14.10
N ASN A 209 5.51 -12.72 -14.27
CA ASN A 209 6.83 -12.70 -14.93
C ASN A 209 7.76 -11.61 -14.36
N TRP A 210 9.07 -11.81 -14.54
CA TRP A 210 10.12 -10.94 -13.97
C TRP A 210 10.03 -9.44 -14.34
N PRO A 211 9.73 -9.05 -15.60
CA PRO A 211 9.51 -7.63 -15.91
C PRO A 211 8.44 -6.97 -15.04
N GLN A 212 7.35 -7.68 -14.73
CA GLN A 212 6.25 -7.15 -13.92
C GLN A 212 6.64 -6.94 -12.44
N LEU A 213 7.55 -7.77 -11.90
CA LEU A 213 8.16 -7.54 -10.59
C LEU A 213 9.00 -6.26 -10.55
N ARG A 214 9.68 -5.90 -11.66
CA ARG A 214 10.37 -4.61 -11.75
C ARG A 214 9.36 -3.46 -11.92
N TYR A 215 8.38 -3.62 -12.80
CA TYR A 215 7.42 -2.56 -13.11
C TYR A 215 6.51 -2.21 -11.93
N SER A 216 6.27 -3.14 -11.01
CA SER A 216 5.55 -2.84 -9.77
C SER A 216 6.27 -1.84 -8.88
N ILE A 217 7.62 -1.82 -8.88
CA ILE A 217 8.40 -0.79 -8.17
C ILE A 217 8.15 0.57 -8.81
N ILE A 218 8.19 0.65 -10.14
CA ILE A 218 7.92 1.88 -10.90
C ILE A 218 6.51 2.39 -10.60
N GLY A 219 5.48 1.56 -10.76
CA GLY A 219 4.10 1.96 -10.47
C GLY A 219 3.91 2.40 -9.02
N THR A 220 4.54 1.72 -8.05
CA THR A 220 4.47 2.11 -6.63
C THR A 220 5.11 3.49 -6.39
N LEU A 221 6.25 3.79 -7.03
CA LEU A 221 6.91 5.09 -6.97
C LEU A 221 6.06 6.20 -7.60
N GLU A 222 5.50 5.93 -8.78
CA GLU A 222 4.64 6.87 -9.52
C GLU A 222 3.37 7.21 -8.72
N PHE A 223 2.69 6.22 -8.13
CA PHE A 223 1.48 6.48 -7.35
C PHE A 223 1.74 7.23 -6.05
N ASN A 224 2.93 7.08 -5.45
CA ASN A 224 3.34 7.95 -4.35
C ASN A 224 3.50 9.42 -4.82
N LEU A 225 3.99 9.66 -6.04
CA LEU A 225 4.01 11.00 -6.65
C LEU A 225 2.60 11.51 -7.00
N PHE A 226 1.69 10.63 -7.39
CA PHE A 226 0.29 10.97 -7.68
C PHE A 226 -0.56 11.21 -6.42
N GLY A 227 0.04 11.09 -5.23
CA GLY A 227 -0.64 11.32 -3.95
C GLY A 227 -1.49 10.14 -3.48
N ILE A 228 -1.17 8.91 -3.89
CA ILE A 228 -1.84 7.66 -3.52
C ILE A 228 -0.81 6.71 -2.90
N PRO A 229 -0.39 6.94 -1.64
CA PRO A 229 0.68 6.17 -1.01
C PRO A 229 0.27 4.74 -0.63
N HIS A 230 -1.02 4.46 -0.45
CA HIS A 230 -1.53 3.12 -0.15
C HIS A 230 -1.67 2.30 -1.43
N VAL A 231 -0.54 1.86 -1.99
CA VAL A 231 -0.45 1.21 -3.31
C VAL A 231 0.45 -0.03 -3.31
N GLY A 232 0.21 -0.95 -4.25
CA GLY A 232 1.03 -2.13 -4.49
C GLY A 232 0.52 -2.95 -5.68
N ALA A 233 1.34 -3.89 -6.14
CA ALA A 233 0.94 -4.85 -7.17
C ALA A 233 0.44 -6.16 -6.55
N ASP A 234 -0.26 -6.96 -7.35
CA ASP A 234 -0.59 -8.34 -6.96
C ASP A 234 0.69 -9.18 -6.89
N ILE A 235 1.01 -9.60 -5.67
CA ILE A 235 2.22 -10.37 -5.36
C ILE A 235 2.14 -11.73 -6.04
N CYS A 236 3.24 -12.13 -6.66
CA CYS A 236 3.39 -13.31 -7.53
C CYS A 236 2.77 -13.19 -8.93
N GLY A 237 2.01 -12.14 -9.20
CA GLY A 237 1.36 -11.87 -10.48
C GLY A 237 -0.07 -12.39 -10.55
N PHE A 238 -0.93 -11.72 -11.32
CA PHE A 238 -2.34 -12.08 -11.51
C PHE A 238 -2.55 -13.06 -12.67
N PHE A 239 -1.91 -12.80 -13.82
CA PHE A 239 -2.02 -13.66 -15.01
C PHE A 239 -0.86 -14.67 -15.12
N ASN A 240 -1.20 -15.91 -15.48
CA ASN A 240 -0.32 -17.06 -15.67
C ASN A 240 0.15 -17.69 -14.35
N ASP A 241 0.51 -18.98 -14.42
CA ASP A 241 1.08 -19.70 -13.28
C ASP A 241 2.41 -19.06 -12.86
N SER A 242 2.56 -18.79 -11.56
CA SER A 242 3.77 -18.19 -11.01
C SER A 242 4.83 -19.25 -10.71
N PRO A 243 6.06 -19.14 -11.23
CA PRO A 243 7.18 -19.97 -10.79
C PRO A 243 7.53 -19.70 -9.32
N GLU A 244 7.98 -20.74 -8.60
CA GLU A 244 8.30 -20.62 -7.17
C GLU A 244 9.37 -19.55 -6.87
N ASP A 245 10.43 -19.49 -7.67
CA ASP A 245 11.53 -18.54 -7.50
C ASP A 245 11.10 -17.09 -7.73
N LEU A 246 10.30 -16.85 -8.79
CA LEU A 246 9.64 -15.56 -9.01
C LEU A 246 8.76 -15.19 -7.83
N CYS A 247 7.89 -16.11 -7.39
CA CYS A 247 6.96 -15.84 -6.31
C CYS A 247 7.70 -15.60 -4.97
N ARG A 248 8.84 -16.26 -4.74
CA ARG A 248 9.71 -16.03 -3.57
C ARG A 248 10.31 -14.62 -3.60
N ARG A 249 10.89 -14.20 -4.74
CA ARG A 249 11.40 -12.83 -4.94
C ARG A 249 10.29 -11.78 -4.88
N TRP A 250 9.09 -12.10 -5.36
CA TRP A 250 7.96 -11.19 -5.30
C TRP A 250 7.46 -11.00 -3.87
N HIS A 251 7.46 -12.03 -3.02
CA HIS A 251 7.17 -11.83 -1.59
C HIS A 251 8.25 -10.97 -0.92
N GLN A 252 9.52 -11.07 -1.34
CA GLN A 252 10.57 -10.18 -0.86
C GLN A 252 10.28 -8.71 -1.16
N VAL A 253 9.95 -8.36 -2.41
CA VAL A 253 9.60 -6.98 -2.80
C VAL A 253 8.25 -6.56 -2.23
N GLY A 254 7.25 -7.42 -2.37
CA GLY A 254 5.85 -7.16 -2.04
C GLY A 254 5.58 -7.01 -0.55
N ALA A 255 6.43 -7.60 0.31
CA ALA A 255 6.44 -7.31 1.74
C ALA A 255 6.72 -5.82 2.04
N PHE A 256 7.28 -5.06 1.08
CA PHE A 256 7.53 -3.63 1.18
C PHE A 256 6.60 -2.77 0.31
N TYR A 257 5.52 -3.34 -0.27
CA TYR A 257 4.42 -2.51 -0.77
C TYR A 257 3.61 -1.95 0.39
N PRO A 258 3.22 -0.67 0.38
CA PRO A 258 2.25 -0.15 1.34
C PRO A 258 0.96 -0.96 1.35
N TYR A 259 0.43 -1.30 0.17
CA TYR A 259 -0.64 -2.30 -0.02
C TYR A 259 -0.05 -3.65 -0.45
N ALA A 260 0.15 -4.56 0.51
CA ALA A 260 0.74 -5.87 0.25
C ALA A 260 -0.35 -6.95 0.15
N ARG A 261 -0.72 -7.34 -1.08
CA ARG A 261 -1.73 -8.38 -1.36
C ARG A 261 -1.18 -9.42 -2.33
N ASN A 262 -1.32 -10.70 -2.00
CA ASN A 262 -1.22 -11.79 -2.97
C ASN A 262 -2.62 -12.05 -3.53
N HIS A 263 -2.77 -11.90 -4.85
CA HIS A 263 -4.03 -12.10 -5.57
C HIS A 263 -3.72 -12.77 -6.92
N ASN A 264 -4.66 -13.58 -7.40
CA ASN A 264 -4.43 -14.48 -8.53
C ASN A 264 -5.67 -14.55 -9.43
N GLY A 265 -5.45 -14.71 -10.72
CA GLY A 265 -6.50 -14.90 -11.70
C GLY A 265 -7.15 -16.28 -11.61
N ILE A 266 -8.38 -16.36 -12.11
CA ILE A 266 -9.08 -17.64 -12.23
C ILE A 266 -8.34 -18.58 -13.20
N ARG A 267 -8.37 -19.89 -12.90
CA ARG A 267 -7.79 -21.00 -13.71
C ARG A 267 -6.27 -21.20 -13.60
N TYR A 268 -5.55 -20.32 -12.92
CA TYR A 268 -4.12 -20.53 -12.63
C TYR A 268 -3.93 -21.37 -11.36
N GLN A 269 -2.74 -21.97 -11.22
CA GLN A 269 -2.36 -22.68 -10.01
C GLN A 269 -2.42 -21.77 -8.78
N PRO A 270 -2.78 -22.29 -7.59
CA PRO A 270 -2.65 -21.52 -6.36
C PRO A 270 -1.22 -21.01 -6.19
N GLN A 271 -1.07 -19.87 -5.52
CA GLN A 271 0.23 -19.22 -5.32
C GLN A 271 0.35 -18.54 -3.95
N ASP A 272 -0.56 -18.86 -3.04
CA ASP A 272 -0.50 -18.39 -1.67
C ASP A 272 0.72 -18.99 -0.94
N PRO A 273 1.15 -18.39 0.19
CA PRO A 273 2.36 -18.82 0.88
C PRO A 273 2.41 -20.29 1.30
N ALA A 274 1.27 -20.98 1.41
CA ALA A 274 1.22 -22.39 1.81
C ALA A 274 1.34 -23.37 0.63
N PHE A 275 1.31 -22.89 -0.62
CA PHE A 275 1.25 -23.74 -1.80
C PHE A 275 2.57 -24.43 -2.16
N TYR A 276 3.67 -23.68 -2.23
CA TYR A 276 4.98 -24.19 -2.73
C TYR A 276 5.74 -25.07 -1.73
N GLY A 277 5.17 -25.33 -0.55
CA GLY A 277 5.75 -26.19 0.47
C GLY A 277 6.41 -25.42 1.61
N ARG A 278 6.99 -26.19 2.54
CA ARG A 278 7.39 -25.69 3.85
C ARG A 278 8.52 -24.65 3.80
N GLU A 279 9.55 -24.91 3.01
CA GLU A 279 10.71 -24.01 2.92
C GLU A 279 10.30 -22.63 2.37
N PHE A 280 9.49 -22.61 1.31
CA PHE A 280 8.90 -21.39 0.78
C PHE A 280 8.09 -20.64 1.84
N ALA A 281 7.20 -21.34 2.55
CA ALA A 281 6.37 -20.74 3.59
C ALA A 281 7.20 -20.15 4.75
N GLU A 282 8.30 -20.80 5.14
CA GLU A 282 9.22 -20.30 6.16
C GLU A 282 9.91 -19.01 5.70
N HIS A 283 10.38 -18.93 4.44
CA HIS A 283 10.96 -17.70 3.90
C HIS A 283 9.95 -16.55 3.79
N VAL A 284 8.73 -16.84 3.33
CA VAL A 284 7.67 -15.82 3.27
C VAL A 284 7.28 -15.35 4.67
N ARG A 285 7.23 -16.25 5.66
CA ARG A 285 7.02 -15.87 7.07
C ARG A 285 8.11 -14.91 7.55
N ASP A 286 9.37 -15.22 7.27
CA ASP A 286 10.50 -14.43 7.78
C ASP A 286 10.51 -13.00 7.21
N ILE A 287 10.23 -12.83 5.91
CA ILE A 287 10.10 -11.48 5.34
C ILE A 287 8.85 -10.74 5.83
N LEU A 288 7.73 -11.45 6.04
CA LEU A 288 6.53 -10.86 6.64
C LEU A 288 6.77 -10.45 8.09
N HIS A 289 7.57 -11.19 8.86
CA HIS A 289 7.97 -10.78 10.21
C HIS A 289 8.77 -9.47 10.21
N ILE A 290 9.65 -9.26 9.21
CA ILE A 290 10.37 -7.99 9.03
C ILE A 290 9.37 -6.86 8.76
N ARG A 291 8.42 -7.06 7.84
CA ARG A 291 7.34 -6.11 7.58
C ARG A 291 6.57 -5.78 8.87
N TYR A 292 6.12 -6.80 9.61
CA TYR A 292 5.34 -6.63 10.83
C TYR A 292 6.13 -5.93 11.93
N ARG A 293 7.44 -6.19 12.01
CA ARG A 293 8.34 -5.49 12.92
C ARG A 293 8.42 -4.00 12.63
N MET A 294 8.35 -3.63 11.35
CA MET A 294 8.45 -2.25 10.85
C MET A 294 7.11 -1.51 10.74
N LEU A 295 5.98 -2.12 11.12
CA LEU A 295 4.67 -1.47 11.02
C LEU A 295 4.58 -0.13 11.75
N PRO A 296 5.16 0.08 12.95
CA PRO A 296 5.12 1.40 13.60
C PRO A 296 5.80 2.49 12.76
N TYR A 297 6.93 2.15 12.11
CA TYR A 297 7.60 3.05 11.18
C TYR A 297 6.74 3.32 9.93
N LEU A 298 6.25 2.26 9.27
CA LEU A 298 5.40 2.39 8.09
C LEU A 298 4.13 3.22 8.38
N TYR A 299 3.51 3.02 9.54
CA TYR A 299 2.32 3.77 9.95
C TYR A 299 2.63 5.25 10.24
N THR A 300 3.81 5.53 10.80
CA THR A 300 4.31 6.91 10.95
C THR A 300 4.58 7.57 9.60
N LEU A 301 5.06 6.84 8.60
CA LEU A 301 5.17 7.36 7.23
C LEU A 301 3.81 7.72 6.63
N PHE A 302 2.78 6.92 6.88
CA PHE A 302 1.41 7.25 6.48
C PHE A 302 0.88 8.49 7.18
N TYR A 303 1.19 8.68 8.48
CA TYR A 303 0.87 9.91 9.19
C TYR A 303 1.51 11.14 8.52
N TYR A 304 2.79 11.08 8.14
CA TYR A 304 3.43 12.19 7.41
C TYR A 304 2.86 12.38 6.01
N ALA A 305 2.52 11.30 5.30
CA ALA A 305 1.88 11.41 4.00
C ALA A 305 0.52 12.13 4.10
N HIS A 306 -0.29 11.76 5.09
CA HIS A 306 -1.59 12.36 5.34
C HIS A 306 -1.51 13.82 5.81
N THR A 307 -0.59 14.15 6.72
CA THR A 307 -0.52 15.49 7.35
C THR A 307 0.37 16.49 6.62
N GLN A 308 1.33 16.03 5.84
CA GLN A 308 2.36 16.88 5.22
C GLN A 308 2.47 16.68 3.70
N GLY A 309 1.72 15.75 3.11
CA GLY A 309 1.86 15.41 1.68
C GLY A 309 3.19 14.73 1.36
N SER A 310 3.81 14.06 2.34
CA SER A 310 5.02 13.26 2.11
C SER A 310 4.71 11.98 1.33
N THR A 311 5.75 11.28 0.88
CA THR A 311 5.63 9.96 0.22
C THR A 311 5.91 8.83 1.20
N VAL A 312 5.31 7.65 1.03
CA VAL A 312 5.63 6.47 1.85
C VAL A 312 6.74 5.67 1.18
N VAL A 313 6.52 5.23 -0.06
CA VAL A 313 7.57 4.67 -0.92
C VAL A 313 8.15 5.81 -1.77
N ARG A 314 9.48 5.92 -1.80
CA ARG A 314 10.15 6.99 -2.55
C ARG A 314 11.39 6.52 -3.28
N SER A 315 11.68 7.22 -4.38
CA SER A 315 12.91 7.01 -5.15
C SER A 315 14.07 7.60 -4.35
N LEU A 316 15.27 7.03 -4.53
CA LEU A 316 16.51 7.59 -3.99
C LEU A 316 16.67 9.07 -4.41
N MET A 317 16.19 9.46 -5.61
CA MET A 317 16.29 10.84 -6.06
C MET A 317 15.53 11.84 -5.17
N HIS A 318 14.46 11.41 -4.48
CA HIS A 318 13.70 12.30 -3.60
C HIS A 318 14.50 12.67 -2.35
N GLU A 319 15.34 11.75 -1.87
CA GLU A 319 16.20 11.95 -0.71
C GLU A 319 17.57 12.55 -1.06
N PHE A 320 18.07 12.27 -2.27
CA PHE A 320 19.42 12.60 -2.70
C PHE A 320 19.41 13.36 -4.03
N THR A 321 18.58 14.41 -4.13
CA THR A 321 18.38 15.20 -5.36
C THR A 321 19.67 15.75 -5.99
N HIS A 322 20.66 16.07 -5.16
CA HIS A 322 21.98 16.56 -5.61
C HIS A 322 22.86 15.49 -6.26
N ASP A 323 22.55 14.21 -6.04
CA ASP A 323 23.27 13.09 -6.63
C ASP A 323 22.59 12.64 -7.92
N SER A 324 23.16 13.09 -9.05
CA SER A 324 22.67 12.75 -10.40
C SER A 324 22.62 11.26 -10.72
N GLN A 325 23.36 10.42 -9.98
CA GLN A 325 23.32 8.96 -10.19
C GLN A 325 21.97 8.38 -9.75
N THR A 326 21.27 9.03 -8.80
CA THR A 326 20.00 8.52 -8.27
C THR A 326 18.81 8.75 -9.19
N TRP A 327 18.92 9.67 -10.15
CA TRP A 327 17.79 10.14 -10.97
C TRP A 327 17.20 9.06 -11.88
N GLY A 328 18.02 8.08 -12.28
CA GLY A 328 17.62 6.98 -13.16
C GLY A 328 17.42 5.64 -12.44
N ILE A 329 17.49 5.60 -11.11
CA ILE A 329 17.40 4.36 -10.35
C ILE A 329 15.93 4.02 -10.12
N ASP A 330 15.48 2.94 -10.75
CA ASP A 330 14.11 2.40 -10.64
C ASP A 330 14.07 0.93 -10.17
N ARG A 331 15.23 0.38 -9.77
CA ARG A 331 15.40 -1.02 -9.30
C ARG A 331 15.66 -1.15 -7.81
N GLN A 332 15.76 -0.01 -7.12
CA GLN A 332 15.84 0.11 -5.67
C GLN A 332 14.84 1.17 -5.25
N PHE A 333 14.31 1.07 -4.05
CA PHE A 333 13.36 2.04 -3.52
C PHE A 333 13.53 2.17 -2.01
N MET A 334 12.95 3.22 -1.45
CA MET A 334 13.02 3.50 -0.03
C MET A 334 11.64 3.52 0.61
N TRP A 335 11.57 3.07 1.87
CA TRP A 335 10.50 3.45 2.78
C TRP A 335 10.94 4.68 3.56
N GLY A 336 10.20 5.77 3.34
CA GLY A 336 10.54 7.06 3.90
C GLY A 336 11.99 7.45 3.59
N PRO A 337 12.64 8.23 4.47
CA PRO A 337 14.00 8.68 4.27
C PRO A 337 15.09 7.67 4.68
N ALA A 338 14.71 6.53 5.28
CA ALA A 338 15.65 5.75 6.09
C ALA A 338 15.88 4.31 5.65
N LEU A 339 14.86 3.58 5.19
CA LEU A 339 15.01 2.16 4.83
C LEU A 339 15.20 2.02 3.32
N LEU A 340 16.35 1.54 2.89
CA LEU A 340 16.69 1.24 1.50
C LEU A 340 16.48 -0.26 1.21
N ILE A 341 15.69 -0.55 0.18
CA ILE A 341 15.38 -1.90 -0.28
C ILE A 341 16.07 -2.13 -1.62
N SER A 342 16.92 -3.16 -1.70
CA SER A 342 17.71 -3.49 -2.89
C SER A 342 17.42 -4.92 -3.37
N PRO A 343 16.31 -5.13 -4.10
CA PRO A 343 15.83 -6.47 -4.46
C PRO A 343 16.51 -7.06 -5.70
N VAL A 344 16.55 -8.40 -5.76
CA VAL A 344 16.80 -9.13 -7.01
C VAL A 344 15.52 -9.14 -7.85
N LEU A 345 15.64 -8.73 -9.11
CA LEU A 345 14.51 -8.55 -10.04
C LEU A 345 14.66 -9.38 -11.32
N GLU A 346 15.60 -10.30 -11.35
CA GLU A 346 15.96 -11.09 -12.53
C GLU A 346 16.06 -12.57 -12.16
N GLU A 347 15.65 -13.43 -13.10
CA GLU A 347 15.66 -14.88 -12.94
C GLU A 347 17.08 -15.42 -12.72
N ASN A 348 17.21 -16.50 -11.96
CA ASN A 348 18.49 -17.20 -11.71
C ASN A 348 19.62 -16.30 -11.18
N THR A 349 19.26 -15.20 -10.50
CA THR A 349 20.21 -14.23 -9.96
C THR A 349 20.27 -14.33 -8.43
N LEU A 350 21.49 -14.37 -7.89
CA LEU A 350 21.77 -14.42 -6.45
C LEU A 350 22.64 -13.25 -5.99
N VAL A 351 22.87 -12.26 -6.85
CA VAL A 351 23.65 -11.06 -6.57
C VAL A 351 22.89 -9.86 -7.13
N VAL A 352 22.77 -8.80 -6.35
CA VAL A 352 22.16 -7.54 -6.80
C VAL A 352 23.18 -6.43 -6.81
N ARG A 353 23.18 -5.62 -7.87
CA ARG A 353 23.96 -4.39 -7.92
C ARG A 353 23.17 -3.25 -7.31
N ALA A 354 23.59 -2.78 -6.14
CA ALA A 354 22.90 -1.76 -5.34
C ALA A 354 23.72 -0.46 -5.26
N TYR A 355 23.09 0.67 -5.54
CA TYR A 355 23.67 1.99 -5.33
C TYR A 355 23.40 2.48 -3.89
N PHE A 356 24.43 3.06 -3.28
CA PHE A 356 24.38 3.66 -1.95
C PHE A 356 24.77 5.14 -2.05
N PRO A 357 23.80 6.07 -1.96
CA PRO A 357 24.10 7.50 -1.91
C PRO A 357 24.98 7.86 -0.70
N LEU A 358 25.72 8.97 -0.78
CA LEU A 358 26.63 9.41 0.29
C LEU A 358 25.90 9.63 1.63
N ALA A 359 25.97 8.62 2.50
CA ALA A 359 25.50 8.58 3.87
C ALA A 359 26.08 7.32 4.53
N ARG A 360 25.98 7.20 5.86
CA ARG A 360 26.21 5.91 6.53
C ARG A 360 25.02 5.00 6.26
N TRP A 361 25.29 3.77 5.84
CA TRP A 361 24.27 2.75 5.60
C TRP A 361 24.62 1.52 6.41
N TYR A 362 23.65 0.99 7.14
CA TYR A 362 23.82 -0.19 7.97
C TYR A 362 22.97 -1.33 7.43
N ASP A 363 23.53 -2.51 7.31
CA ASP A 363 22.76 -3.72 7.07
C ASP A 363 21.67 -3.86 8.15
N TYR A 364 20.43 -4.12 7.73
CA TYR A 364 19.29 -4.22 8.63
C TYR A 364 19.38 -5.39 9.62
N TYR A 365 20.00 -6.50 9.20
CA TYR A 365 19.97 -7.76 9.93
C TYR A 365 21.02 -7.78 11.05
N GLU A 366 22.24 -7.32 10.75
CA GLU A 366 23.38 -7.36 11.65
C GLU A 366 23.76 -5.98 12.21
N GLY A 367 23.26 -4.91 11.62
CA GLY A 367 23.64 -3.53 11.96
C GLY A 367 25.06 -3.15 11.51
N LEU A 368 25.70 -3.99 10.68
CA LEU A 368 27.04 -3.76 10.14
C LEU A 368 27.03 -2.56 9.18
N GLU A 369 27.97 -1.64 9.36
CA GLU A 369 28.13 -0.50 8.48
C GLU A 369 28.74 -0.90 7.13
N MET A 370 28.16 -0.37 6.04
CA MET A 370 28.72 -0.53 4.70
C MET A 370 30.08 0.18 4.59
N PRO A 371 31.13 -0.50 4.06
CA PRO A 371 32.45 0.10 3.92
C PRO A 371 32.44 1.39 3.09
N GLU A 372 33.24 2.38 3.46
CA GLU A 372 33.30 3.69 2.80
C GLU A 372 33.60 3.56 1.30
N GLU A 373 34.45 2.60 0.91
CA GLU A 373 34.77 2.33 -0.49
C GLU A 373 33.50 2.01 -1.30
N SER A 374 32.53 1.33 -0.68
CA SER A 374 31.25 0.97 -1.30
C SER A 374 30.40 2.18 -1.67
N LEU A 375 30.57 3.29 -0.96
CA LEU A 375 29.83 4.55 -1.17
C LEU A 375 30.45 5.40 -2.28
N THR A 376 31.66 5.06 -2.74
CA THR A 376 32.39 5.79 -3.78
C THR A 376 32.33 5.13 -5.15
N VAL A 377 31.75 3.93 -5.25
CA VAL A 377 31.63 3.20 -6.52
C VAL A 377 30.49 3.78 -7.35
N GLY A 378 30.86 4.52 -8.40
CA GLY A 378 29.92 4.97 -9.43
C GLY A 378 29.13 3.79 -9.99
N GLY A 379 27.80 3.86 -9.90
CA GLY A 379 26.90 2.80 -10.38
C GLY A 379 26.73 1.60 -9.43
N GLY A 380 27.17 1.69 -8.17
CA GLY A 380 26.81 0.75 -7.09
C GLY A 380 27.77 -0.40 -6.85
N ILE A 381 27.45 -1.24 -5.86
CA ILE A 381 28.23 -2.43 -5.46
C ILE A 381 27.40 -3.71 -5.61
N ASP A 382 28.08 -4.83 -5.76
CA ASP A 382 27.45 -6.14 -5.85
C ASP A 382 27.25 -6.70 -4.43
N LEU A 383 26.01 -7.05 -4.10
CA LEU A 383 25.60 -7.64 -2.82
C LEU A 383 25.13 -9.08 -3.04
N GLU A 384 25.61 -10.00 -2.20
CA GLU A 384 25.05 -11.35 -2.14
C GLU A 384 23.58 -11.26 -1.70
N ALA A 385 22.73 -11.90 -2.48
CA ALA A 385 21.29 -11.92 -2.30
C ALA A 385 20.74 -13.31 -2.64
N PRO A 386 21.06 -14.35 -1.83
CA PRO A 386 20.48 -15.67 -2.01
C PRO A 386 18.94 -15.63 -1.89
N LEU A 387 18.25 -16.73 -2.22
CA LEU A 387 16.78 -16.75 -2.37
C LEU A 387 16.03 -16.42 -1.07
N GLU A 388 16.67 -16.64 0.07
CA GLU A 388 16.19 -16.41 1.43
C GLU A 388 16.49 -15.01 1.97
N TYR A 389 17.35 -14.24 1.29
CA TYR A 389 17.84 -12.96 1.77
C TYR A 389 17.46 -11.82 0.81
N LEU A 390 16.97 -10.72 1.38
CA LEU A 390 16.71 -9.47 0.68
C LEU A 390 17.65 -8.41 1.28
N PRO A 391 18.57 -7.82 0.50
CA PRO A 391 19.41 -6.75 1.02
C PRO A 391 18.59 -5.53 1.44
N LEU A 392 18.62 -5.23 2.73
CA LEU A 392 17.92 -4.13 3.40
C LEU A 392 18.93 -3.31 4.19
N HIS A 393 18.91 -1.99 4.02
CA HIS A 393 19.84 -1.12 4.72
C HIS A 393 19.13 0.06 5.37
N ILE A 394 19.53 0.42 6.58
CA ILE A 394 19.03 1.60 7.28
C ILE A 394 20.06 2.73 7.19
N ARG A 395 19.59 3.91 6.79
CA ARG A 395 20.38 5.13 6.73
C ARG A 395 20.69 5.65 8.13
N GLY A 396 21.95 5.98 8.39
CA GLY A 396 22.36 6.69 9.60
C GLY A 396 21.59 8.01 9.78
N GLY A 397 21.35 8.39 11.04
CA GLY A 397 20.63 9.61 11.39
C GLY A 397 19.13 9.41 11.64
N HIS A 398 18.59 8.22 11.42
CA HIS A 398 17.14 7.97 11.40
C HIS A 398 16.73 6.88 12.38
N ILE A 399 16.07 7.25 13.48
CA ILE A 399 15.57 6.29 14.47
C ILE A 399 14.30 5.62 13.95
N ILE A 400 14.27 4.29 14.00
CA ILE A 400 13.17 3.48 13.49
C ILE A 400 12.42 2.82 14.65
N PRO A 401 11.15 3.18 14.91
CA PRO A 401 10.32 2.46 15.85
C PRO A 401 9.90 1.11 15.29
N THR A 402 9.99 0.08 16.13
CA THR A 402 9.64 -1.29 15.80
C THR A 402 8.70 -1.88 16.85
N GLN A 403 8.03 -2.98 16.53
CA GLN A 403 7.18 -3.72 17.46
C GLN A 403 7.30 -5.21 17.20
N GLN A 404 7.29 -6.06 18.22
CA GLN A 404 7.47 -7.50 18.00
C GLN A 404 6.34 -8.07 17.13
N PRO A 405 6.64 -8.81 16.05
CA PRO A 405 5.64 -9.26 15.08
C PRO A 405 4.69 -10.32 15.65
N HIS A 406 3.52 -10.45 15.03
CA HIS A 406 2.55 -11.53 15.30
C HIS A 406 1.73 -11.79 14.03
N ASN A 407 0.92 -12.86 14.02
CA ASN A 407 0.10 -13.27 12.87
C ASN A 407 -0.94 -12.23 12.40
N SER A 408 -1.24 -11.19 13.19
CA SER A 408 -2.10 -10.07 12.78
C SER A 408 -1.83 -8.82 13.62
N THR A 409 -2.25 -7.66 13.12
CA THR A 409 -2.10 -6.38 13.82
C THR A 409 -2.88 -6.33 15.12
N LYS A 410 -4.01 -7.05 15.22
CA LYS A 410 -4.75 -7.23 16.47
C LYS A 410 -3.87 -7.72 17.61
N PHE A 411 -2.92 -8.60 17.32
CA PHE A 411 -2.01 -9.16 18.33
C PHE A 411 -0.67 -8.42 18.38
N SER A 412 -0.11 -8.05 17.23
CA SER A 412 1.20 -7.37 17.22
C SER A 412 1.14 -6.03 17.93
N ARG A 413 0.00 -5.32 17.86
CA ARG A 413 -0.20 -4.03 18.56
C ARG A 413 -0.17 -4.14 20.08
N LEU A 414 -0.32 -5.34 20.64
CA LEU A 414 -0.22 -5.62 22.08
C LEU A 414 1.21 -5.99 22.51
N ASN A 415 2.10 -6.21 21.55
CA ASN A 415 3.46 -6.63 21.85
C ASN A 415 4.37 -5.44 22.20
N PRO A 416 5.50 -5.70 22.87
CA PRO A 416 6.48 -4.67 23.18
C PRO A 416 7.05 -3.97 21.93
N PHE A 417 7.35 -2.68 22.11
CA PHE A 417 8.08 -1.85 21.16
C PHE A 417 9.59 -2.02 21.30
N GLY A 418 10.26 -1.66 20.23
CA GLY A 418 11.71 -1.54 20.16
C GLY A 418 12.16 -0.33 19.34
N LEU A 419 13.44 0.02 19.42
CA LEU A 419 14.06 1.06 18.59
C LEU A 419 15.31 0.54 17.89
N ILE A 420 15.46 0.90 16.61
CA ILE A 420 16.74 0.82 15.90
C ILE A 420 17.27 2.25 15.73
N VAL A 421 18.49 2.49 16.21
CA VAL A 421 19.13 3.82 16.31
C VAL A 421 20.44 3.80 15.49
N PRO A 422 20.36 3.92 14.15
CA PRO A 422 21.53 3.99 13.30
C PRO A 422 22.14 5.39 13.34
N LEU A 423 23.40 5.50 13.77
CA LEU A 423 24.05 6.80 13.93
C LEU A 423 24.57 7.35 12.60
N ASP A 424 24.49 8.66 12.39
CA ASP A 424 25.11 9.32 11.24
C ASP A 424 26.60 9.63 11.48
N GLY A 425 27.25 10.33 10.54
CA GLY A 425 28.66 10.73 10.67
C GLY A 425 28.93 11.75 11.77
N SER A 426 27.89 12.34 12.37
CA SER A 426 27.96 13.23 13.54
C SER A 426 27.59 12.52 14.84
N MET A 427 27.44 11.19 14.81
CA MET A 427 27.01 10.38 15.94
C MET A 427 25.64 10.77 16.49
N GLN A 428 24.72 11.14 15.58
CA GLN A 428 23.36 11.56 15.89
C GLN A 428 22.34 10.70 15.17
N ALA A 429 21.13 10.66 15.73
CA ALA A 429 19.96 10.10 15.07
C ALA A 429 18.68 10.73 15.62
N SER A 430 17.64 10.81 14.80
CA SER A 430 16.31 11.25 15.25
C SER A 430 15.20 10.51 14.50
N GLY A 431 14.03 10.41 15.11
CA GLY A 431 12.86 9.78 14.50
C GLY A 431 11.64 9.97 15.37
N ASP A 432 10.47 9.75 14.80
CA ASP A 432 9.20 9.86 15.52
C ASP A 432 8.43 8.53 15.47
N LEU A 433 7.49 8.37 16.39
CA LEU A 433 6.47 7.34 16.42
C LEU A 433 5.10 8.01 16.52
N PHE A 434 4.26 7.81 15.50
CA PHE A 434 2.83 8.12 15.56
C PHE A 434 2.05 6.88 16.03
N TRP A 435 1.14 7.08 16.99
CA TRP A 435 0.31 6.01 17.53
C TRP A 435 -1.11 6.51 17.85
N ASP A 436 -2.11 5.89 17.24
CA ASP A 436 -3.52 6.03 17.58
C ASP A 436 -4.15 4.64 17.82
N ASP A 437 -5.47 4.55 17.97
CA ASP A 437 -6.18 3.28 18.17
C ASP A 437 -6.10 2.33 16.96
N GLY A 438 -5.86 2.89 15.77
CA GLY A 438 -5.57 2.19 14.52
C GLY A 438 -6.72 2.24 13.51
N ASP A 439 -7.93 2.58 13.95
CA ASP A 439 -9.14 2.48 13.14
C ASP A 439 -10.18 3.58 13.38
N SER A 440 -10.07 4.46 14.38
CA SER A 440 -11.01 5.57 14.50
C SER A 440 -10.91 6.56 13.33
N ILE A 441 -12.06 7.12 12.97
CA ILE A 441 -12.18 8.17 11.95
C ILE A 441 -11.63 9.49 12.52
N GLY A 442 -10.74 10.16 11.78
CA GLY A 442 -10.32 11.53 12.08
C GLY A 442 -9.52 11.71 13.38
N THR A 443 -8.66 10.74 13.73
CA THR A 443 -7.83 10.79 14.95
C THR A 443 -6.89 12.00 14.97
N VAL A 444 -6.35 12.39 13.81
CA VAL A 444 -5.48 13.56 13.69
C VAL A 444 -6.25 14.86 13.92
N GLU A 445 -7.40 15.02 13.26
CA GLU A 445 -8.24 16.22 13.37
C GLU A 445 -8.82 16.41 14.77
N SER A 446 -9.21 15.31 15.41
CA SER A 446 -9.70 15.32 16.80
C SER A 446 -8.59 15.43 17.84
N GLY A 447 -7.33 15.21 17.47
CA GLY A 447 -6.19 15.22 18.38
C GLY A 447 -6.06 13.96 19.24
N GLU A 448 -6.78 12.89 18.90
CA GLU A 448 -6.81 11.61 19.63
C GLU A 448 -5.70 10.65 19.14
N TYR A 449 -4.45 11.06 19.35
CA TYR A 449 -3.26 10.27 19.03
C TYR A 449 -2.08 10.63 19.94
N TYR A 450 -1.00 9.86 19.85
CA TYR A 450 0.31 10.18 20.41
C TYR A 450 1.31 10.42 19.29
N LEU A 451 2.18 11.41 19.49
CA LEU A 451 3.38 11.60 18.67
C LEU A 451 4.58 11.67 19.61
N MET A 452 5.40 10.62 19.58
CA MET A 452 6.64 10.54 20.35
C MET A 452 7.82 10.88 19.45
N ARG A 453 8.78 11.63 19.99
CA ARG A 453 10.05 11.96 19.32
C ARG A 453 11.21 11.36 20.07
N TYR A 454 12.11 10.74 19.32
CA TYR A 454 13.36 10.17 19.78
C TYR A 454 14.53 10.97 19.22
N ILE A 455 15.50 11.30 20.07
CA ILE A 455 16.73 12.00 19.68
C ILE A 455 17.92 11.34 20.36
N PHE A 456 18.88 10.90 19.57
CA PHE A 456 20.21 10.49 20.02
C PHE A 456 21.22 11.59 19.71
N SER A 457 21.88 12.11 20.74
CA SER A 457 22.99 13.05 20.59
C SER A 457 23.89 13.00 21.82
N SER A 458 25.20 13.21 21.61
CA SER A 458 26.19 13.23 22.70
C SER A 458 26.14 11.95 23.57
N HIS A 459 25.93 10.79 22.95
CA HIS A 459 25.79 9.49 23.61
C HIS A 459 24.56 9.35 24.53
N ILE A 460 23.54 10.17 24.31
CA ILE A 460 22.29 10.14 25.07
C ILE A 460 21.12 10.02 24.10
N LEU A 461 20.34 8.95 24.23
CA LEU A 461 19.01 8.80 23.63
C LEU A 461 17.97 9.38 24.58
N THR A 462 17.10 10.24 24.09
CA THR A 462 15.96 10.78 24.82
C THR A 462 14.67 10.52 24.06
N SER A 463 13.59 10.26 24.80
CA SER A 463 12.23 10.28 24.26
C SER A 463 11.44 11.46 24.82
N SER A 464 10.53 12.01 24.02
CA SER A 464 9.66 13.11 24.41
C SER A 464 8.31 13.01 23.71
N PHE A 465 7.23 13.42 24.37
CA PHE A 465 5.93 13.57 23.72
C PHE A 465 5.88 14.92 23.00
N VAL A 466 5.69 14.88 21.69
CA VAL A 466 5.36 16.05 20.87
C VAL A 466 3.87 16.34 20.95
N HIS A 467 3.05 15.29 20.99
CA HIS A 467 1.60 15.37 21.15
C HIS A 467 1.09 14.21 22.02
N VAL A 468 0.09 14.51 22.85
CA VAL A 468 -0.67 13.54 23.66
C VAL A 468 -2.16 13.85 23.53
N PRO A 469 -3.05 12.84 23.59
CA PRO A 469 -4.47 13.07 23.41
C PRO A 469 -5.09 13.82 24.60
N ALA A 470 -6.08 14.67 24.31
CA ALA A 470 -6.67 15.57 25.31
C ALA A 470 -7.70 14.88 26.21
N SER A 471 -8.47 13.92 25.67
CA SER A 471 -9.61 13.32 26.37
C SER A 471 -9.22 12.12 27.24
N HIS A 472 -8.22 11.33 26.83
CA HIS A 472 -7.78 10.11 27.54
C HIS A 472 -6.26 9.89 27.43
N PRO A 473 -5.42 10.68 28.12
CA PRO A 473 -3.96 10.63 27.97
C PRO A 473 -3.27 9.33 28.41
N SER A 474 -3.98 8.26 28.79
CA SER A 474 -3.36 6.97 29.17
C SER A 474 -3.83 5.74 28.38
N THR A 475 -5.03 5.68 27.82
CA THR A 475 -5.64 4.37 27.48
C THR A 475 -5.02 3.61 26.31
N MET A 476 -4.48 4.29 25.28
CA MET A 476 -3.95 3.61 24.08
C MET A 476 -2.52 3.08 24.24
N LEU A 477 -1.76 3.61 25.19
CA LEU A 477 -0.40 3.16 25.52
C LEU A 477 -0.35 2.33 26.79
N ASP A 478 -1.47 2.20 27.52
CA ASP A 478 -1.56 1.39 28.73
C ASP A 478 -1.18 -0.06 28.43
N ASN A 479 -0.31 -0.63 29.27
CA ASN A 479 0.25 -1.99 29.15
C ASN A 479 1.17 -2.23 27.94
N LEU A 480 1.53 -1.19 27.18
CA LEU A 480 2.57 -1.27 26.16
C LEU A 480 3.91 -0.83 26.75
N ASN A 481 4.96 -1.57 26.41
CA ASN A 481 6.31 -1.33 26.93
C ASN A 481 7.29 -1.13 25.77
N MET A 482 8.27 -0.26 25.98
CA MET A 482 9.54 -0.23 25.25
C MET A 482 10.46 -1.27 25.90
N ASP A 483 10.87 -2.28 25.14
CA ASP A 483 11.64 -3.40 25.68
C ASP A 483 13.07 -3.49 25.13
N ASP A 484 13.25 -3.21 23.83
CA ASP A 484 14.57 -3.28 23.17
C ASP A 484 14.99 -1.96 22.51
N ILE A 485 16.29 -1.67 22.58
CA ILE A 485 16.92 -0.53 21.91
C ILE A 485 18.24 -1.03 21.33
N THR A 486 18.38 -0.96 20.01
CA THR A 486 19.59 -1.35 19.29
C THR A 486 20.21 -0.13 18.63
N ILE A 487 21.49 0.13 18.91
CA ILE A 487 22.23 1.30 18.38
C ILE A 487 23.34 0.81 17.46
N TYR A 488 23.35 1.30 16.22
CA TYR A 488 24.37 0.94 15.22
C TYR A 488 25.45 2.00 15.10
N GLY A 489 26.68 1.57 14.88
CA GLY A 489 27.80 2.43 14.53
C GLY A 489 28.37 3.23 15.70
N LEU A 490 28.30 2.71 16.93
CA LEU A 490 29.01 3.27 18.08
C LEU A 490 30.53 3.12 17.90
N GLU A 491 31.29 4.18 18.20
CA GLU A 491 32.73 4.19 17.95
C GLU A 491 33.51 3.15 18.77
N ARG A 492 33.05 2.85 19.99
CA ARG A 492 33.73 1.99 20.98
C ARG A 492 32.73 1.27 21.88
N ALA A 493 33.20 0.23 22.56
CA ALA A 493 32.42 -0.41 23.61
C ALA A 493 31.99 0.58 24.71
N PRO A 494 30.75 0.47 25.20
CA PRO A 494 30.32 1.19 26.38
C PRO A 494 30.98 0.62 27.63
N SER A 495 31.49 1.50 28.50
CA SER A 495 31.92 1.13 29.86
C SER A 495 30.74 1.14 30.83
N ILE A 496 29.80 2.07 30.65
CA ILE A 496 28.59 2.21 31.46
C ILE A 496 27.41 2.53 30.55
N VAL A 497 26.30 1.83 30.75
CA VAL A 497 25.01 2.14 30.14
C VAL A 497 24.02 2.45 31.26
N LYS A 498 23.34 3.60 31.19
CA LYS A 498 22.35 4.03 32.18
C LYS A 498 20.99 4.22 31.53
N PHE A 499 19.96 3.59 32.07
CA PHE A 499 18.57 3.81 31.68
C PHE A 499 17.84 4.56 32.80
N ASN A 500 17.26 5.72 32.49
CA ASN A 500 16.63 6.63 33.46
C ASN A 500 17.51 6.95 34.68
N GLY A 501 18.83 7.06 34.45
CA GLY A 501 19.84 7.34 35.47
C GLY A 501 20.32 6.12 36.27
N ALA A 502 19.62 4.97 36.17
CA ALA A 502 20.05 3.72 36.78
C ALA A 502 21.03 2.98 35.84
N GLN A 503 22.17 2.55 36.37
CA GLN A 503 23.12 1.75 35.60
C GLN A 503 22.54 0.36 35.32
N LEU A 504 22.55 -0.04 34.06
CA LEU A 504 22.11 -1.36 33.61
C LEU A 504 23.16 -2.43 33.98
N GLY A 505 22.68 -3.64 34.27
CA GLY A 505 23.53 -4.80 34.52
C GLY A 505 24.18 -5.32 33.23
N ALA A 506 25.22 -6.15 33.38
CA ALA A 506 25.89 -6.78 32.23
C ALA A 506 24.95 -7.69 31.42
N ASP A 507 23.88 -8.21 32.03
CA ASP A 507 22.89 -9.07 31.36
C ASP A 507 21.85 -8.25 30.56
N ASN A 508 21.81 -6.92 30.71
CA ASN A 508 20.83 -6.05 30.04
C ASN A 508 21.31 -5.48 28.71
N PHE A 509 22.61 -5.54 28.43
CA PHE A 509 23.14 -5.04 27.17
C PHE A 509 24.34 -5.86 26.69
N GLU A 510 24.50 -5.89 25.37
CA GLU A 510 25.62 -6.53 24.68
C GLU A 510 26.18 -5.57 23.64
N PHE A 511 27.51 -5.51 23.54
CA PHE A 511 28.19 -4.76 22.48
C PHE A 511 28.98 -5.70 21.59
N ASN A 512 28.69 -5.67 20.30
CA ASN A 512 29.47 -6.39 19.30
C ASN A 512 30.55 -5.46 18.73
N GLU A 513 31.81 -5.78 19.02
CA GLU A 513 32.98 -5.00 18.57
C GLU A 513 33.21 -5.03 17.06
N GLU A 514 32.75 -6.07 16.36
CA GLU A 514 32.91 -6.23 14.92
C GLU A 514 31.87 -5.39 14.17
N THR A 515 30.60 -5.53 14.53
CA THR A 515 29.50 -4.79 13.88
C THR A 515 29.29 -3.38 14.45
N LYS A 516 29.92 -3.06 15.59
CA LYS A 516 29.74 -1.79 16.33
C LYS A 516 28.30 -1.55 16.78
N VAL A 517 27.62 -2.62 17.15
CA VAL A 517 26.21 -2.62 17.59
C VAL A 517 26.11 -2.79 19.10
N LEU A 518 25.38 -1.88 19.74
CA LEU A 518 24.94 -2.03 21.13
C LEU A 518 23.46 -2.46 21.15
N SER A 519 23.20 -3.63 21.71
CA SER A 519 21.86 -4.13 21.96
C SER A 519 21.52 -3.97 23.43
N VAL A 520 20.43 -3.27 23.76
CA VAL A 520 19.88 -3.14 25.11
C VAL A 520 18.50 -3.79 25.11
N ALA A 521 18.22 -4.65 26.09
CA ALA A 521 16.98 -5.42 26.14
C ALA A 521 16.43 -5.57 27.57
N SER A 522 15.22 -6.13 27.67
CA SER A 522 14.53 -6.36 28.95
C SER A 522 14.35 -5.07 29.75
N LEU A 523 14.01 -3.98 29.05
CA LEU A 523 13.78 -2.68 29.67
C LEU A 523 12.42 -2.61 30.36
N GLU A 524 11.41 -3.30 29.81
CA GLU A 524 10.02 -3.30 30.29
C GLU A 524 9.48 -1.88 30.60
N HIS A 525 9.94 -0.86 29.88
CA HIS A 525 9.66 0.54 30.22
C HIS A 525 8.29 0.95 29.69
N PRO A 526 7.36 1.45 30.52
CA PRO A 526 6.01 1.82 30.07
C PRO A 526 6.04 2.91 28.99
N MET A 527 5.34 2.68 27.87
CA MET A 527 5.22 3.65 26.77
C MET A 527 4.48 4.94 27.17
N THR A 528 3.75 4.92 28.29
CA THR A 528 3.09 6.10 28.87
C THR A 528 4.06 7.11 29.49
N SER A 529 5.36 6.78 29.58
CA SER A 529 6.39 7.63 30.19
C SER A 529 7.57 7.83 29.26
N VAL A 530 8.18 9.01 29.34
CA VAL A 530 9.45 9.30 28.65
C VAL A 530 10.62 8.59 29.34
N PHE A 531 11.71 8.41 28.60
CA PHE A 531 12.93 7.78 29.11
C PHE A 531 14.20 8.47 28.58
N THR A 532 15.32 8.12 29.19
CA THR A 532 16.67 8.47 28.73
C THR A 532 17.58 7.26 28.82
N LEU A 533 18.36 6.99 27.77
CA LEU A 533 19.44 6.01 27.76
C LEU A 533 20.76 6.77 27.53
N ALA A 534 21.64 6.78 28.53
CA ALA A 534 22.94 7.43 28.47
C ALA A 534 24.07 6.41 28.41
N ILE A 535 25.06 6.66 27.56
CA ILE A 535 26.16 5.75 27.28
C ILE A 535 27.47 6.46 27.58
N GLU A 536 28.31 5.84 28.42
CA GLU A 536 29.69 6.26 28.65
C GLU A 536 30.60 5.26 27.93
N LEU A 537 31.43 5.73 27.00
CA LEU A 537 32.35 4.88 26.26
C LEU A 537 33.57 4.50 27.10
N ALA A 538 34.18 3.35 26.82
CA ALA A 538 35.46 2.99 27.41
C ALA A 538 36.57 3.96 26.98
N GLU A 539 37.50 4.30 27.87
CA GLU A 539 38.68 5.11 27.54
C GLU A 539 39.52 4.44 26.45
N THR A 540 40.15 5.22 25.57
CA THR A 540 41.16 4.72 24.64
C THR A 540 42.38 4.27 25.43
N VAL A 541 42.71 2.97 25.36
CA VAL A 541 43.93 2.39 25.96
C VAL A 541 45.18 2.85 25.22
#